data_AF-Q4DUC8-F1
#
_entry.id   AF-Q4DUC8-F1
#
_cell.length_a   1.000
_cell.length_b   1.000
_cell.length_c   1.000
_cell.angle_alpha   90.00
_cell.angle_beta   90.00
_cell.angle_gamma   90.00
#
_symmetry.space_group_name_H-M   'P 1'
#
loop_
_entity.id
_entity.type
_entity.pdbx_description
1 polymer ?
#
loop_
_entity_poly.entity_id
_entity_poly.type
_entity_poly.pdbx_seq_one_letter_code
_entity_poly.pdbx_strand_id
1 'polypeptide(L)'
;MQHHVAESDTVLSESSSWNDSENSVIDDMFDRLAVAVQGLLATMRDEQRPYTGSLCTRRLQDRIQRAFPVEYRAVVDGIYQGSWEQYLKEKAVVFCFTQKRDIKRPNIEWMIGLGAMRCYFLSEDIELVNDNDELLGCLVRDHCRGSLENNCRTILMELFSALIGTEPVEEEDDKTSSVAEYELGSLVLWRPVLRKLWLHPIKGRRVPLRDLERPCQQLGFHIRLRCRWATYVGNNLLLKYIHICVLRVLLNVVGPPLQPSKGNQQEDTEGTLMVGFSESLGNYIVSLEKTDMWGRIPPIPRNSLRRGRVCS
;
A
#
# COMPACT_ATOMS: atom_id res chain seq x y z
N MET A 1 -34.98 -88.00 2.47
CA MET A 1 -34.64 -87.45 1.14
C MET A 1 -34.13 -86.02 1.37
N GLN A 2 -32.81 -85.83 1.20
CA GLN A 2 -32.03 -84.62 0.84
C GLN A 2 -32.43 -83.25 1.47
N HIS A 3 -31.63 -82.62 2.37
CA HIS A 3 -30.43 -81.74 2.14
C HIS A 3 -30.74 -80.47 1.31
N HIS A 4 -30.40 -79.19 1.59
CA HIS A 4 -29.31 -78.42 2.29
C HIS A 4 -29.87 -77.01 2.68
N VAL A 5 -29.54 -76.32 3.80
CA VAL A 5 -28.35 -75.53 4.25
C VAL A 5 -27.97 -74.26 3.43
N ALA A 6 -28.04 -73.08 4.06
CA ALA A 6 -27.05 -71.95 4.10
C ALA A 6 -27.71 -70.73 4.84
N GLU A 7 -27.21 -70.17 5.97
CA GLU A 7 -26.06 -69.22 6.17
C GLU A 7 -26.19 -67.94 5.29
N SER A 8 -25.98 -66.68 5.72
CA SER A 8 -25.31 -66.05 6.87
C SER A 8 -25.65 -64.53 6.92
N ASP A 9 -25.11 -63.83 7.93
CA ASP A 9 -24.70 -62.40 7.97
C ASP A 9 -25.60 -61.33 8.65
N THR A 10 -25.27 -61.14 9.94
CA THR A 10 -25.24 -59.86 10.68
C THR A 10 -24.51 -58.73 9.94
N VAL A 11 -25.10 -57.53 9.87
CA VAL A 11 -24.36 -56.25 9.74
C VAL A 11 -25.01 -55.15 10.59
N LEU A 12 -24.32 -54.84 11.68
CA LEU A 12 -24.11 -53.56 12.36
C LEU A 12 -24.98 -52.36 11.92
N SER A 13 -25.83 -51.90 12.84
CA SER A 13 -26.53 -50.62 12.80
C SER A 13 -25.96 -49.66 13.84
N GLU A 14 -24.67 -49.31 13.71
CA GLU A 14 -24.00 -48.28 14.52
C GLU A 14 -23.10 -47.43 13.62
N SER A 15 -23.69 -46.54 12.81
CA SER A 15 -22.91 -45.53 12.06
C SER A 15 -23.67 -44.24 11.71
N SER A 16 -24.91 -44.04 12.17
CA SER A 16 -25.67 -42.83 11.81
C SER A 16 -25.48 -41.63 12.74
N SER A 17 -24.98 -41.78 13.97
CA SER A 17 -24.91 -40.64 14.91
C SER A 17 -23.65 -39.78 14.78
N TRP A 18 -22.57 -40.29 14.18
CA TRP A 18 -21.30 -39.56 14.10
C TRP A 18 -21.29 -38.54 12.95
N ASN A 19 -21.84 -38.90 11.79
CA ASN A 19 -21.95 -38.00 10.63
C ASN A 19 -22.87 -36.80 10.88
N ASP A 20 -23.95 -36.97 11.66
CA ASP A 20 -24.85 -35.86 12.00
C ASP A 20 -24.15 -34.84 12.93
N SER A 21 -23.26 -35.30 13.81
CA SER A 21 -22.53 -34.42 14.72
C SER A 21 -21.46 -33.59 14.00
N GLU A 22 -20.69 -34.19 13.09
CA GLU A 22 -19.67 -33.46 12.31
C GLU A 22 -20.31 -32.45 11.36
N ASN A 23 -21.41 -32.80 10.69
CA ASN A 23 -22.16 -31.84 9.86
C ASN A 23 -22.68 -30.67 10.70
N SER A 24 -23.19 -30.93 11.92
CA SER A 24 -23.67 -29.84 12.79
C SER A 24 -22.56 -28.87 13.23
N VAL A 25 -21.34 -29.39 13.46
CA VAL A 25 -20.19 -28.57 13.87
C VAL A 25 -19.70 -27.72 12.70
N ILE A 26 -19.67 -28.29 11.49
CA ILE A 26 -19.28 -27.56 10.27
C ILE A 26 -20.32 -26.47 9.94
N ASP A 27 -21.61 -26.79 10.06
CA ASP A 27 -22.70 -25.82 9.86
C ASP A 27 -22.64 -24.66 10.89
N ASP A 28 -22.36 -24.95 12.16
CA ASP A 28 -22.14 -23.91 13.18
C ASP A 28 -20.90 -23.05 12.87
N MET A 29 -19.80 -23.66 12.38
CA MET A 29 -18.63 -22.89 11.93
C MET A 29 -18.95 -21.98 10.73
N PHE A 30 -19.78 -22.46 9.80
CA PHE A 30 -20.27 -21.68 8.67
C PHE A 30 -21.06 -20.45 9.11
N ASP A 31 -22.06 -20.66 9.96
CA ASP A 31 -22.94 -19.60 10.44
C ASP A 31 -22.16 -18.57 11.26
N ARG A 32 -21.26 -19.03 12.15
CA ARG A 32 -20.37 -18.14 12.91
C ARG A 32 -19.50 -17.30 12.01
N LEU A 33 -18.88 -17.91 10.98
CA LEU A 33 -18.02 -17.16 10.07
C LEU A 33 -18.84 -16.16 9.24
N ALA A 34 -20.03 -16.53 8.77
CA ALA A 34 -20.90 -15.64 8.00
C ALA A 34 -21.34 -14.43 8.85
N VAL A 35 -21.78 -14.66 10.09
CA VAL A 35 -22.13 -13.60 11.05
C VAL A 35 -20.92 -12.71 11.35
N ALA A 36 -19.73 -13.30 11.52
CA ALA A 36 -18.49 -12.56 11.73
C ALA A 36 -18.13 -11.68 10.52
N VAL A 37 -18.25 -12.20 9.30
CA VAL A 37 -18.01 -11.44 8.07
C VAL A 37 -18.96 -10.25 7.99
N GLN A 38 -20.25 -10.45 8.24
CA GLN A 38 -21.26 -9.38 8.20
C GLN A 38 -21.01 -8.33 9.28
N GLY A 39 -20.77 -8.75 10.53
CA GLY A 39 -20.50 -7.84 11.64
C GLY A 39 -19.22 -7.03 11.44
N LEU A 40 -18.18 -7.66 10.92
CA LEU A 40 -16.93 -6.97 10.62
C LEU A 40 -17.06 -6.05 9.40
N LEU A 41 -17.81 -6.45 8.37
CA LEU A 41 -18.13 -5.58 7.24
C LEU A 41 -18.87 -4.34 7.77
N ALA A 42 -19.91 -4.50 8.59
CA ALA A 42 -20.65 -3.39 9.18
C ALA A 42 -19.75 -2.43 9.96
N THR A 43 -18.87 -2.98 10.81
CA THR A 43 -17.88 -2.19 11.56
C THR A 43 -16.96 -1.41 10.62
N MET A 44 -16.46 -2.05 9.57
CA MET A 44 -15.60 -1.42 8.58
C MET A 44 -16.33 -0.35 7.75
N ARG A 45 -17.63 -0.53 7.48
CA ARG A 45 -18.47 0.48 6.82
C ARG A 45 -18.63 1.71 7.68
N ASP A 46 -18.86 1.53 8.98
CA ASP A 46 -18.98 2.64 9.93
C ASP A 46 -17.66 3.42 10.07
N GLU A 47 -16.51 2.75 9.99
CA GLU A 47 -15.18 3.41 9.91
C GLU A 47 -15.04 4.32 8.67
N GLN A 48 -15.79 4.11 7.59
CA GLN A 48 -15.70 4.90 6.35
C GLN A 48 -16.54 6.18 6.35
N ARG A 49 -17.37 6.43 7.38
CA ARG A 49 -18.21 7.63 7.43
C ARG A 49 -17.37 8.91 7.29
N PRO A 50 -17.87 9.94 6.56
CA PRO A 50 -19.24 10.06 6.05
C PRO A 50 -19.49 9.36 4.71
N TYR A 51 -18.47 8.81 4.05
CA TYR A 51 -18.59 8.25 2.71
C TYR A 51 -18.67 6.73 2.76
N THR A 52 -19.89 6.24 2.66
CA THR A 52 -20.21 4.82 2.71
C THR A 52 -20.03 4.17 1.33
N GLY A 53 -18.79 4.16 0.82
CA GLY A 53 -18.38 3.48 -0.43
C GLY A 53 -18.19 1.97 -0.29
N SER A 54 -17.60 1.31 -1.26
CA SER A 54 -17.34 -0.13 -1.19
C SER A 54 -16.19 -0.45 -0.23
N LEU A 55 -16.03 -1.72 0.15
CA LEU A 55 -14.96 -2.20 1.05
C LEU A 55 -13.99 -3.17 0.36
N CYS A 56 -12.71 -3.10 0.71
CA CYS A 56 -11.68 -4.00 0.19
C CYS A 56 -11.87 -5.42 0.71
N THR A 57 -12.09 -6.39 -0.17
CA THR A 57 -12.20 -7.81 0.20
C THR A 57 -10.98 -8.32 0.93
N ARG A 58 -9.78 -7.92 0.48
CA ARG A 58 -8.54 -8.38 1.09
C ARG A 58 -8.39 -7.89 2.54
N ARG A 59 -8.76 -6.63 2.80
CA ARG A 59 -8.76 -6.09 4.17
C ARG A 59 -9.78 -6.80 5.06
N LEU A 60 -10.93 -7.17 4.51
CA LEU A 60 -11.93 -7.98 5.22
C LEU A 60 -11.38 -9.37 5.53
N GLN A 61 -10.81 -10.06 4.53
CA GLN A 61 -10.17 -11.36 4.66
C GLN A 61 -9.10 -11.37 5.75
N ASP A 62 -8.15 -10.43 5.69
CA ASP A 62 -7.02 -10.37 6.64
C ASP A 62 -7.51 -10.17 8.09
N ARG A 63 -8.59 -9.41 8.29
CA ARG A 63 -9.19 -9.21 9.62
C ARG A 63 -9.99 -10.44 10.08
N ILE A 64 -10.75 -11.08 9.19
CA ILE A 64 -11.47 -12.32 9.52
C ILE A 64 -10.50 -13.45 9.85
N GLN A 65 -9.47 -13.66 9.04
CA GLN A 65 -8.47 -14.69 9.28
C GLN A 65 -7.74 -14.49 10.62
N ARG A 66 -7.54 -13.24 11.04
CA ARG A 66 -6.93 -12.92 12.35
C ARG A 66 -7.88 -13.16 13.52
N ALA A 67 -9.16 -12.80 13.38
CA ALA A 67 -10.14 -12.85 14.46
C ALA A 67 -10.79 -14.23 14.63
N PHE A 68 -10.98 -14.97 13.54
CA PHE A 68 -11.65 -16.27 13.48
C PHE A 68 -10.77 -17.31 12.75
N PRO A 69 -9.56 -17.59 13.24
CA PRO A 69 -8.59 -18.42 12.51
C PRO A 69 -9.04 -19.88 12.35
N VAL A 70 -9.81 -20.40 13.31
CA VAL A 70 -10.28 -21.80 13.30
C VAL A 70 -11.37 -21.97 12.25
N GLU A 71 -12.40 -21.13 12.31
CA GLU A 71 -13.52 -21.13 11.38
C GLU A 71 -13.05 -20.80 9.97
N TYR A 72 -12.15 -19.82 9.82
CA TYR A 72 -11.57 -19.48 8.52
C TYR A 72 -10.82 -20.67 7.92
N ARG A 73 -10.00 -21.38 8.71
CA ARG A 73 -9.24 -22.53 8.21
C ARG A 73 -10.16 -23.70 7.83
N ALA A 74 -11.16 -24.00 8.66
CA ALA A 74 -12.11 -25.08 8.37
C ALA A 74 -12.95 -24.77 7.12
N VAL A 75 -13.53 -23.57 7.06
CA VAL A 75 -14.49 -23.20 6.01
C VAL A 75 -13.79 -22.72 4.75
N VAL A 76 -12.97 -21.66 4.84
CA VAL A 76 -12.38 -21.04 3.65
C VAL A 76 -11.24 -21.88 3.11
N ASP A 77 -10.27 -22.24 3.95
CA ASP A 77 -9.11 -23.01 3.49
C ASP A 77 -9.48 -24.47 3.19
N GLY A 78 -10.36 -25.08 4.00
CA GLY A 78 -10.84 -26.45 3.82
C GLY A 78 -11.89 -26.57 2.72
N ILE A 79 -13.12 -26.14 3.00
CA ILE A 79 -14.28 -26.39 2.13
C ILE A 79 -14.19 -25.61 0.82
N TYR A 80 -13.77 -24.34 0.89
CA TYR A 80 -13.58 -23.49 -0.30
C TYR A 80 -12.17 -23.57 -0.88
N GLN A 81 -11.32 -24.49 -0.42
CA GLN A 81 -9.96 -24.72 -0.95
C GLN A 81 -9.09 -23.44 -0.99
N GLY A 82 -9.26 -22.56 0.00
CA GLY A 82 -8.57 -21.27 0.11
C GLY A 82 -9.21 -20.14 -0.70
N SER A 83 -10.33 -20.39 -1.39
CA SER A 83 -11.00 -19.41 -2.23
C SER A 83 -11.91 -18.48 -1.43
N TRP A 84 -11.33 -17.41 -0.89
CA TRP A 84 -12.08 -16.34 -0.22
C TRP A 84 -13.18 -15.72 -1.11
N GLU A 85 -12.88 -15.52 -2.39
CA GLU A 85 -13.83 -14.91 -3.32
C GLU A 85 -15.05 -15.80 -3.55
N GLN A 86 -14.85 -17.12 -3.63
CA GLN A 86 -15.95 -18.06 -3.82
C GLN A 86 -16.80 -18.17 -2.55
N TYR A 87 -16.17 -18.22 -1.37
CA TYR A 87 -16.87 -18.17 -0.09
C TYR A 87 -17.79 -16.94 0.01
N LEU A 88 -17.27 -15.75 -0.32
CA LEU A 88 -18.06 -14.52 -0.25
C LEU A 88 -19.27 -14.54 -1.20
N LYS A 89 -19.09 -15.03 -2.43
CA LYS A 89 -20.17 -15.10 -3.44
C LYS A 89 -21.29 -16.05 -3.04
N GLU A 90 -20.98 -17.16 -2.38
CA GLU A 90 -21.95 -18.21 -2.11
C GLU A 90 -22.65 -18.08 -0.76
N LYS A 91 -21.98 -17.56 0.27
CA LYS A 91 -22.46 -17.71 1.66
C LYS A 91 -22.55 -16.45 2.49
N ALA A 92 -21.74 -15.43 2.22
CA ALA A 92 -21.59 -14.33 3.19
C ALA A 92 -22.71 -13.26 3.17
N VAL A 93 -23.76 -13.38 2.33
CA VAL A 93 -24.81 -12.34 2.15
C VAL A 93 -24.22 -10.95 1.89
N VAL A 94 -23.12 -10.92 1.13
CA VAL A 94 -22.46 -9.70 0.68
C VAL A 94 -22.37 -9.73 -0.83
N PHE A 95 -22.54 -8.59 -1.46
CA PHE A 95 -22.30 -8.46 -2.90
C PHE A 95 -20.90 -7.96 -3.12
N CYS A 96 -20.19 -8.58 -4.06
CA CYS A 96 -18.84 -8.19 -4.42
C CYS A 96 -18.71 -7.99 -5.92
N PHE A 97 -17.92 -6.99 -6.31
CA PHE A 97 -17.62 -6.65 -7.69
C PHE A 97 -16.11 -6.44 -7.86
N THR A 98 -15.61 -6.66 -9.07
CA THR A 98 -14.23 -6.35 -9.42
C THR A 98 -14.17 -4.95 -10.04
N GLN A 99 -13.32 -4.08 -9.50
CA GLN A 99 -13.15 -2.73 -10.03
C GLN A 99 -12.62 -2.79 -11.46
N LYS A 100 -13.45 -2.37 -12.41
CA LYS A 100 -13.06 -2.16 -13.81
C LYS A 100 -12.85 -0.67 -14.06
N ARG A 101 -12.27 -0.36 -15.22
CA ARG A 101 -12.17 1.02 -15.67
C ARG A 101 -13.57 1.57 -15.92
N ASP A 102 -13.93 2.63 -15.23
CA ASP A 102 -15.21 3.33 -15.41
C ASP A 102 -14.96 4.73 -15.96
N ILE A 103 -15.40 4.96 -17.20
CA ILE A 103 -15.25 6.26 -17.88
C ILE A 103 -16.15 7.31 -17.22
N LYS A 104 -17.28 6.90 -16.63
CA LYS A 104 -18.21 7.81 -15.95
C LYS A 104 -17.72 8.21 -14.56
N ARG A 105 -16.94 7.34 -13.92
CA ARG A 105 -16.39 7.52 -12.57
C ARG A 105 -14.87 7.36 -12.56
N PRO A 106 -14.13 8.27 -13.21
CA PRO A 106 -12.68 8.16 -13.38
C PRO A 106 -11.92 8.36 -12.07
N ASN A 107 -12.54 8.95 -11.03
CA ASN A 107 -11.83 9.26 -9.80
C ASN A 107 -11.70 8.06 -8.85
N ILE A 108 -12.53 7.03 -9.01
CA ILE A 108 -12.40 5.77 -8.26
C ILE A 108 -10.97 5.19 -8.37
N GLU A 109 -10.31 5.33 -9.52
CA GLU A 109 -8.94 4.83 -9.75
C GLU A 109 -7.88 5.50 -8.85
N TRP A 110 -8.21 6.61 -8.20
CA TRP A 110 -7.34 7.24 -7.20
C TRP A 110 -7.34 6.53 -5.85
N MET A 111 -8.37 5.73 -5.58
CA MET A 111 -8.54 5.03 -4.31
C MET A 111 -8.47 3.51 -4.50
N ILE A 112 -9.03 2.99 -5.59
CA ILE A 112 -9.21 1.57 -5.85
C ILE A 112 -8.43 1.18 -7.10
N GLY A 113 -7.47 0.28 -6.92
CA GLY A 113 -6.72 -0.27 -8.05
C GLY A 113 -7.60 -1.09 -8.98
N LEU A 114 -7.38 -0.96 -10.29
CA LEU A 114 -8.03 -1.83 -11.28
C LEU A 114 -7.80 -3.31 -10.96
N GLY A 115 -8.86 -4.10 -11.03
CA GLY A 115 -8.87 -5.53 -10.67
C GLY A 115 -9.08 -5.80 -9.19
N ALA A 116 -9.10 -4.79 -8.32
CA ALA A 116 -9.39 -5.01 -6.91
C ALA A 116 -10.85 -5.42 -6.71
N MET A 117 -11.09 -6.47 -5.94
CA MET A 117 -12.44 -6.87 -5.54
C MET A 117 -12.92 -6.03 -4.35
N ARG A 118 -14.16 -5.57 -4.46
CA ARG A 118 -14.83 -4.70 -3.51
C ARG A 118 -16.17 -5.29 -3.13
N CYS A 119 -16.58 -5.12 -1.88
CA CYS A 119 -17.89 -5.60 -1.41
C CYS A 119 -18.73 -4.51 -0.76
N TYR A 120 -20.02 -4.75 -0.73
CA TYR A 120 -21.07 -3.95 -0.13
C TYR A 120 -22.21 -4.87 0.35
N PHE A 121 -23.14 -4.36 1.15
CA PHE A 121 -24.28 -5.13 1.63
C PHE A 121 -25.36 -5.27 0.55
N LEU A 122 -26.07 -6.39 0.53
CA LEU A 122 -27.21 -6.62 -0.38
C LEU A 122 -28.31 -5.55 -0.25
N SER A 123 -28.48 -4.97 0.93
CA SER A 123 -29.48 -3.93 1.19
C SER A 123 -29.10 -2.55 0.63
N GLU A 124 -27.87 -2.39 0.12
CA GLU A 124 -27.36 -1.10 -0.34
C GLU A 124 -27.59 -0.92 -1.85
N ASP A 125 -27.89 0.31 -2.25
CA ASP A 125 -27.95 0.70 -3.65
C ASP A 125 -26.53 0.79 -4.23
N ILE A 126 -26.22 -0.04 -5.22
CA ILE A 126 -24.91 -0.10 -5.86
C ILE A 126 -24.53 1.23 -6.52
N GLU A 127 -25.47 2.00 -7.07
CA GLU A 127 -25.16 3.28 -7.68
C GLU A 127 -24.72 4.29 -6.62
N LEU A 128 -25.40 4.31 -5.45
CA LEU A 128 -24.98 5.14 -4.32
C LEU A 128 -23.62 4.70 -3.75
N VAL A 129 -23.33 3.40 -3.71
CA VAL A 129 -22.01 2.89 -3.29
C VAL A 129 -20.92 3.37 -4.25
N ASN A 130 -21.15 3.26 -5.55
CA ASN A 130 -20.20 3.72 -6.58
C ASN A 130 -20.02 5.24 -6.56
N ASP A 131 -21.09 6.00 -6.32
CA ASP A 131 -21.01 7.46 -6.20
C ASP A 131 -20.20 7.88 -4.96
N ASN A 132 -20.35 7.17 -3.84
CA ASN A 132 -19.51 7.37 -2.66
C ASN A 132 -18.04 7.00 -2.92
N ASP A 133 -17.76 5.93 -3.66
CA ASP A 133 -16.40 5.58 -4.06
C ASP A 133 -15.78 6.65 -4.96
N GLU A 134 -16.55 7.22 -5.88
CA GLU A 134 -16.12 8.31 -6.76
C GLU A 134 -15.84 9.59 -5.97
N LEU A 135 -16.68 9.93 -4.98
CA LEU A 135 -16.47 11.06 -4.07
C LEU A 135 -15.19 10.88 -3.23
N LEU A 136 -14.99 9.69 -2.67
CA LEU A 136 -13.74 9.36 -1.97
C LEU A 136 -12.53 9.44 -2.89
N GLY A 137 -12.66 8.95 -4.13
CA GLY A 137 -11.65 9.07 -5.17
C GLY A 137 -11.30 10.53 -5.47
N CYS A 138 -12.29 11.42 -5.55
CA CYS A 138 -12.07 12.86 -5.73
C CYS A 138 -11.32 13.45 -4.53
N LEU A 139 -11.74 13.12 -3.30
CA LEU A 139 -11.08 13.58 -2.08
C LEU A 139 -9.61 13.14 -2.05
N VAL A 140 -9.34 11.87 -2.36
CA VAL A 140 -7.98 11.33 -2.45
C VAL A 140 -7.19 12.05 -3.54
N ARG A 141 -7.74 12.21 -4.76
CA ARG A 141 -7.08 12.94 -5.87
C ARG A 141 -6.66 14.34 -5.46
N ASP A 142 -7.59 15.09 -4.88
CA ASP A 142 -7.39 16.51 -4.57
C ASP A 142 -6.34 16.67 -3.47
N HIS A 143 -6.33 15.76 -2.49
CA HIS A 143 -5.28 15.72 -1.48
C HIS A 143 -3.95 15.15 -1.99
N CYS A 144 -3.95 14.16 -2.88
CA CYS A 144 -2.76 13.61 -3.51
C CYS A 144 -2.01 14.68 -4.30
N ARG A 145 -2.72 15.53 -5.06
CA ARG A 145 -2.09 16.55 -5.92
C ARG A 145 -1.36 17.63 -5.15
N GLY A 146 -1.97 18.18 -4.11
CA GLY A 146 -1.39 19.30 -3.36
C GLY A 146 -0.78 18.89 -2.01
N SER A 147 -1.57 18.21 -1.20
CA SER A 147 -1.22 17.93 0.19
C SER A 147 -0.13 16.88 0.33
N LEU A 148 -0.22 15.78 -0.43
CA LEU A 148 0.78 14.71 -0.36
C LEU A 148 2.16 15.20 -0.80
N GLU A 149 2.24 15.85 -1.97
CA GLU A 149 3.49 16.42 -2.48
C GLU A 149 4.08 17.42 -1.48
N ASN A 150 3.24 18.29 -0.90
CA ASN A 150 3.70 19.25 0.11
C ASN A 150 4.21 18.57 1.39
N ASN A 151 3.56 17.49 1.85
CA ASN A 151 4.04 16.73 3.00
C ASN A 151 5.36 16.01 2.71
N CYS A 152 5.49 15.37 1.55
CA CYS A 152 6.76 14.78 1.10
C CYS A 152 7.86 15.85 1.04
N ARG A 153 7.58 17.01 0.43
CA ARG A 153 8.49 18.16 0.36
C ARG A 153 8.93 18.62 1.74
N THR A 154 7.96 18.81 2.65
CA THR A 154 8.21 19.27 4.00
C THR A 154 9.13 18.31 4.75
N ILE A 155 8.82 17.00 4.73
CA ILE A 155 9.64 15.99 5.40
C ILE A 155 11.06 15.95 4.79
N LEU A 156 11.19 15.94 3.47
CA LEU A 156 12.50 15.93 2.82
C LEU A 156 13.32 17.19 3.12
N MET A 157 12.67 18.36 3.21
CA MET A 157 13.34 19.61 3.58
C MET A 157 13.70 19.68 5.06
N GLU A 158 12.90 19.12 5.96
CA GLU A 158 13.23 18.94 7.38
C GLU A 158 14.48 18.05 7.53
N LEU A 159 14.50 16.90 6.84
CA LEU A 159 15.64 15.99 6.81
C LEU A 159 16.88 16.65 6.23
N PHE A 160 16.73 17.34 5.10
CA PHE A 160 17.83 18.07 4.48
C PHE A 160 18.40 19.12 5.45
N SER A 161 17.54 19.92 6.07
CA SER A 161 17.94 20.94 7.04
C SER A 161 18.68 20.34 8.24
N ALA A 162 18.25 19.18 8.72
CA ALA A 162 18.91 18.46 9.81
C ALA A 162 20.29 17.89 9.42
N LEU A 163 20.51 17.62 8.14
CA LEU A 163 21.81 17.19 7.61
C LEU A 163 22.78 18.37 7.44
N ILE A 164 22.27 19.57 7.21
CA ILE A 164 23.11 20.77 7.07
C ILE A 164 23.73 21.10 8.44
N GLY A 165 25.01 20.77 8.59
CA GLY A 165 25.78 21.00 9.83
C GLY A 165 26.27 19.72 10.51
N THR A 166 25.93 18.54 9.98
CA THR A 166 26.62 17.30 10.34
C THR A 166 27.93 17.19 9.56
N GLU A 167 29.00 16.72 10.19
CA GLU A 167 30.27 16.47 9.49
C GLU A 167 30.06 15.52 8.29
N PRO A 168 30.82 15.73 7.20
CA PRO A 168 30.84 14.77 6.12
C PRO A 168 31.36 13.45 6.70
N VAL A 169 30.50 12.44 6.75
CA VAL A 169 30.98 11.08 6.95
C VAL A 169 31.80 10.80 5.70
N GLU A 170 33.11 10.70 5.86
CA GLU A 170 34.02 10.37 4.75
C GLU A 170 33.45 9.17 4.01
N GLU A 171 33.53 9.23 2.68
CA GLU A 171 33.01 8.23 1.77
C GLU A 171 33.71 6.89 2.00
N GLU A 172 33.34 6.17 3.06
CA GLU A 172 33.50 4.73 3.09
C GLU A 172 32.53 4.18 2.05
N ASP A 173 33.09 4.04 0.85
CA ASP A 173 32.82 3.10 -0.24
C ASP A 173 31.33 2.74 -0.45
N ASP A 174 30.87 2.85 -1.69
CA ASP A 174 29.54 2.47 -2.23
C ASP A 174 29.18 0.97 -1.97
N LYS A 175 29.85 0.27 -1.04
CA LYS A 175 29.76 -1.16 -0.73
C LYS A 175 29.30 -1.52 0.67
N THR A 176 29.17 -0.58 1.61
CA THR A 176 28.68 -0.91 2.95
C THR A 176 27.79 0.19 3.52
N SER A 177 26.61 0.35 2.93
CA SER A 177 25.45 0.64 3.79
C SER A 177 25.28 -0.59 4.66
N SER A 178 25.94 -0.59 5.83
CA SER A 178 25.47 -1.37 6.96
C SER A 178 23.95 -1.17 6.99
N VAL A 179 23.23 -2.29 7.08
CA VAL A 179 21.77 -2.28 7.18
C VAL A 179 21.47 -1.52 8.46
N ALA A 180 21.35 -0.19 8.37
CA ALA A 180 20.92 0.63 9.48
C ALA A 180 19.58 0.01 9.88
N GLU A 181 19.56 -0.56 11.08
CA GLU A 181 18.42 -1.35 11.53
C GLU A 181 17.16 -0.53 11.29
N TYR A 182 16.23 -1.14 10.54
CA TYR A 182 14.98 -0.48 10.21
C TYR A 182 14.20 -0.28 11.50
N GLU A 183 14.35 0.88 12.12
CA GLU A 183 13.49 1.31 13.21
C GLU A 183 12.19 1.87 12.63
N LEU A 184 11.06 1.43 13.17
CA LEU A 184 9.75 1.91 12.75
C LEU A 184 9.66 3.43 12.97
N GLY A 185 9.41 4.18 11.90
CA GLY A 185 9.38 5.65 11.95
C GLY A 185 10.75 6.32 11.78
N SER A 186 11.85 5.57 11.64
CA SER A 186 13.13 6.13 11.22
C SER A 186 13.06 6.61 9.76
N LEU A 187 13.80 7.67 9.45
CA LEU A 187 14.02 8.20 8.10
C LEU A 187 15.50 8.10 7.70
N VAL A 188 16.26 7.20 8.35
CA VAL A 188 17.72 7.09 8.17
C VAL A 188 18.14 6.80 6.73
N LEU A 189 17.32 6.07 5.96
CA LEU A 189 17.64 5.69 4.59
C LEU A 189 17.62 6.89 3.63
N TRP A 190 16.94 7.98 4.00
CA TRP A 190 16.97 9.23 3.21
C TRP A 190 18.29 9.99 3.34
N ARG A 191 19.04 9.80 4.43
CA ARG A 191 20.30 10.53 4.65
C ARG A 191 21.32 10.35 3.52
N PRO A 192 21.69 9.12 3.09
CA PRO A 192 22.63 8.94 1.99
C PRO A 192 22.09 9.53 0.67
N VAL A 193 20.80 9.37 0.39
CA VAL A 193 20.16 9.93 -0.82
C VAL A 193 20.28 11.45 -0.86
N LEU A 194 19.87 12.14 0.21
CA LEU A 194 19.93 13.60 0.28
C LEU A 194 21.36 14.14 0.30
N ARG A 195 22.31 13.42 0.92
CA ARG A 195 23.74 13.77 0.85
C ARG A 195 24.28 13.71 -0.58
N LYS A 196 23.96 12.61 -1.30
CA LYS A 196 24.44 12.35 -2.65
C LYS A 196 23.85 13.34 -3.67
N LEU A 197 22.54 13.64 -3.55
CA LEU A 197 21.80 14.47 -4.50
C LEU A 197 21.80 15.97 -4.17
N TRP A 198 21.69 16.36 -2.89
CA TRP A 198 21.45 17.76 -2.50
C TRP A 198 22.59 18.41 -1.72
N LEU A 199 23.15 17.74 -0.70
CA LEU A 199 24.10 18.41 0.22
C LEU A 199 25.51 18.58 -0.37
N HIS A 200 26.01 17.54 -1.05
CA HIS A 200 27.34 17.55 -1.66
C HIS A 200 27.22 17.18 -3.14
N PRO A 201 26.64 18.05 -3.98
CA PRO A 201 26.42 17.71 -5.37
C PRO A 201 27.75 17.62 -6.11
N ILE A 202 28.05 16.42 -6.63
CA ILE A 202 29.17 16.16 -7.52
C ILE A 202 28.60 15.71 -8.86
N LYS A 203 29.02 16.38 -9.95
CA LYS A 203 28.58 16.04 -11.30
C LYS A 203 28.86 14.56 -11.59
N GLY A 204 27.85 13.85 -12.08
CA GLY A 204 27.95 12.42 -12.42
C GLY A 204 27.58 11.46 -11.29
N ARG A 205 27.28 11.94 -10.07
CA ARG A 205 26.70 11.07 -9.03
C ARG A 205 25.32 10.56 -9.44
N ARG A 206 25.04 9.31 -9.08
CA ARG A 206 23.86 8.55 -9.50
C ARG A 206 23.12 7.95 -8.31
N VAL A 207 21.80 7.98 -8.36
CA VAL A 207 20.89 7.26 -7.45
C VAL A 207 19.84 6.53 -8.29
N PRO A 208 19.94 5.19 -8.44
CA PRO A 208 18.91 4.36 -9.06
C PRO A 208 17.53 4.56 -8.40
N LEU A 209 16.45 4.57 -9.18
CA LEU A 209 15.09 4.74 -8.63
C LEU A 209 14.68 3.60 -7.70
N ARG A 210 15.12 2.36 -7.97
CA ARG A 210 14.93 1.22 -7.07
C ARG A 210 15.46 1.47 -5.65
N ASP A 211 16.51 2.29 -5.51
CA ASP A 211 17.12 2.58 -4.21
C ASP A 211 16.24 3.56 -3.39
N LEU A 212 15.23 4.19 -4.02
CA LEU A 212 14.24 5.03 -3.35
C LEU A 212 13.07 4.25 -2.78
N GLU A 213 12.86 2.98 -3.13
CA GLU A 213 11.71 2.20 -2.66
C GLU A 213 11.63 2.10 -1.13
N ARG A 214 12.71 1.66 -0.49
CA ARG A 214 12.78 1.54 0.98
C ARG A 214 12.71 2.90 1.69
N PRO A 215 13.43 3.95 1.25
CA PRO A 215 13.22 5.31 1.74
C PRO A 215 11.76 5.78 1.62
N CYS A 216 11.07 5.51 0.51
CA CYS A 216 9.66 5.84 0.32
C CYS A 216 8.74 5.05 1.26
N GLN A 217 9.07 3.79 1.57
CA GLN A 217 8.36 3.02 2.59
C GLN A 217 8.49 3.65 3.98
N GLN A 218 9.67 4.17 4.35
CA GLN A 218 9.85 4.94 5.60
C GLN A 218 8.99 6.21 5.62
N LEU A 219 8.91 6.93 4.49
CA LEU A 219 8.01 8.08 4.37
C LEU A 219 6.55 7.68 4.53
N GLY A 220 6.14 6.50 4.05
CA GLY A 220 4.78 5.96 4.18
C GLY A 220 4.24 6.00 5.60
N PHE A 221 5.08 5.72 6.60
CA PHE A 221 4.70 5.83 8.01
C PHE A 221 4.38 7.28 8.42
N HIS A 222 5.28 8.22 8.12
CA HIS A 222 5.11 9.64 8.44
C HIS A 222 3.94 10.28 7.70
N ILE A 223 3.76 9.92 6.44
CA ILE A 223 2.63 10.40 5.63
C ILE A 223 1.31 9.96 6.24
N ARG A 224 1.18 8.74 6.76
CA ARG A 224 -0.06 8.31 7.43
C ARG A 224 -0.38 9.12 8.67
N LEU A 225 0.64 9.53 9.42
CA LEU A 225 0.45 10.37 10.60
C LEU A 225 0.04 11.80 10.23
N ARG A 226 0.57 12.34 9.13
CA ARG A 226 0.28 13.72 8.68
C ARG A 226 -0.98 13.81 7.79
N CYS A 227 -1.35 12.74 7.08
CA CYS A 227 -2.42 12.70 6.10
C CYS A 227 -3.51 11.71 6.50
N ARG A 228 -4.56 12.18 7.19
CA ARG A 228 -5.69 11.32 7.63
C ARG A 228 -6.40 10.61 6.48
N TRP A 229 -6.49 11.23 5.30
CA TRP A 229 -7.11 10.64 4.10
C TRP A 229 -6.34 9.42 3.57
N ALA A 230 -5.06 9.25 3.93
CA ALA A 230 -4.26 8.11 3.48
C ALA A 230 -4.79 6.76 4.00
N THR A 231 -5.69 6.77 4.99
CA THR A 231 -6.40 5.57 5.49
C THR A 231 -7.41 5.00 4.48
N TYR A 232 -7.89 5.81 3.54
CA TYR A 232 -8.80 5.39 2.48
C TYR A 232 -8.06 4.70 1.32
N VAL A 233 -6.75 4.87 1.24
CA VAL A 233 -5.91 4.34 0.16
C VAL A 233 -5.18 3.07 0.61
N GLY A 234 -5.22 2.03 -0.23
CA GLY A 234 -4.46 0.81 0.03
C GLY A 234 -2.95 1.07 0.12
N ASN A 235 -2.22 0.30 0.95
CA ASN A 235 -0.78 0.51 1.19
C ASN A 235 0.03 0.64 -0.10
N ASN A 236 -0.23 -0.25 -1.07
CA ASN A 236 0.48 -0.27 -2.35
C ASN A 236 0.22 1.00 -3.16
N LEU A 237 -1.02 1.46 -3.19
CA LEU A 237 -1.40 2.66 -3.95
C LEU A 237 -0.86 3.93 -3.28
N LEU A 238 -0.87 3.99 -1.95
CA LEU A 238 -0.28 5.08 -1.19
C LEU A 238 1.23 5.17 -1.43
N LEU A 239 1.94 4.03 -1.38
CA LEU A 239 3.38 3.99 -1.58
C LEU A 239 3.77 4.54 -2.97
N LYS A 240 2.99 4.20 -3.99
CA LYS A 240 3.16 4.75 -5.34
C LYS A 240 3.00 6.26 -5.39
N TYR A 241 1.91 6.76 -4.81
CA TYR A 241 1.72 8.22 -4.76
C TYR A 241 2.85 8.93 -4.03
N ILE A 242 3.37 8.32 -2.96
CA ILE A 242 4.54 8.85 -2.25
C ILE A 242 5.76 8.87 -3.16
N HIS A 243 6.05 7.78 -3.89
CA HIS A 243 7.17 7.71 -4.80
C HIS A 243 7.10 8.81 -5.88
N ILE A 244 5.96 8.95 -6.56
CA ILE A 244 5.77 9.99 -7.57
C ILE A 244 5.90 11.38 -6.96
N CYS A 245 5.31 11.61 -5.78
CA CYS A 245 5.42 12.90 -5.08
C CYS A 245 6.87 13.22 -4.71
N VAL A 246 7.63 12.24 -4.21
CA VAL A 246 9.05 12.36 -3.92
C VAL A 246 9.83 12.71 -5.19
N LEU A 247 9.57 12.04 -6.31
CA LEU A 247 10.20 12.37 -7.58
C LEU A 247 9.87 13.79 -8.03
N ARG A 248 8.62 14.24 -7.88
CA ARG A 248 8.22 15.63 -8.19
C ARG A 248 8.90 16.64 -7.28
N VAL A 249 9.22 16.29 -6.03
CA VAL A 249 10.01 17.14 -5.13
C VAL A 249 11.48 17.22 -5.57
N LEU A 250 12.08 16.07 -5.91
CA LEU A 250 13.47 16.01 -6.39
C LEU A 250 13.62 16.68 -7.77
N LEU A 251 12.63 16.52 -8.63
CA LEU A 251 12.53 17.02 -10.00
C LEU A 251 11.56 18.21 -10.07
N ASN A 252 11.76 19.19 -9.18
CA ASN A 252 10.82 20.28 -8.91
C ASN A 252 10.60 21.32 -10.04
N VAL A 253 11.27 21.20 -11.19
CA VAL A 253 11.04 22.08 -12.34
C VAL A 253 10.23 21.37 -13.41
N VAL A 254 10.66 20.17 -13.80
CA VAL A 254 9.93 19.29 -14.71
C VAL A 254 9.85 17.92 -14.05
N GLY A 255 8.73 17.64 -13.38
CA GLY A 255 8.51 16.40 -12.64
C GLY A 255 7.53 15.46 -13.33
N PRO A 256 7.50 14.17 -12.96
CA PRO A 256 6.58 13.21 -13.56
C PRO A 256 5.11 13.56 -13.26
N PRO A 257 4.17 13.24 -14.16
CA PRO A 257 2.76 13.52 -13.92
C PRO A 257 2.22 12.63 -12.79
N LEU A 258 1.42 13.21 -11.89
CA LEU A 258 0.68 12.44 -10.89
C LEU A 258 -0.62 11.92 -11.51
N GLN A 259 -0.74 10.60 -11.67
CA GLN A 259 -1.86 9.93 -12.31
C GLN A 259 -2.45 8.83 -11.41
N PRO A 260 -3.75 8.50 -11.54
CA PRO A 260 -4.30 7.32 -10.90
C PRO A 260 -3.57 6.06 -11.42
N SER A 261 -3.18 5.16 -10.52
CA SER A 261 -2.36 4.01 -10.85
C SER A 261 -3.19 2.74 -10.90
N LYS A 262 -2.83 1.83 -11.82
CA LYS A 262 -3.31 0.45 -11.76
C LYS A 262 -2.75 -0.20 -10.50
N GLY A 263 -3.62 -0.60 -9.57
CA GLY A 263 -3.23 -1.06 -8.22
C GLY A 263 -2.08 -2.05 -8.17
N ASN A 264 -1.98 -2.94 -9.16
CA ASN A 264 -1.01 -4.04 -9.18
C ASN A 264 0.24 -3.81 -10.06
N GLN A 265 0.37 -2.69 -10.77
CA GLN A 265 1.59 -2.47 -11.56
C GLN A 265 2.74 -2.05 -10.63
N GLN A 266 3.85 -2.77 -10.65
CA GLN A 266 5.10 -2.25 -10.08
C GLN A 266 5.37 -0.88 -10.72
N GLU A 267 5.72 0.11 -9.92
CA GLU A 267 6.18 1.38 -10.50
C GLU A 267 7.43 1.13 -11.34
N ASP A 268 7.61 1.96 -12.37
CA ASP A 268 8.85 2.00 -13.14
C ASP A 268 9.98 2.39 -12.19
N THR A 269 10.61 1.37 -11.62
CA THR A 269 11.88 1.45 -10.90
C THR A 269 13.06 1.53 -11.88
N GLU A 270 12.76 1.50 -13.19
CA GLU A 270 13.70 1.72 -14.27
C GLU A 270 14.01 3.20 -14.40
N GLY A 271 15.20 3.58 -13.94
CA GLY A 271 15.68 4.95 -14.06
C GLY A 271 16.77 5.27 -13.06
N THR A 272 17.49 6.36 -13.31
CA THR A 272 18.54 6.84 -12.41
C THR A 272 18.44 8.35 -12.28
N LEU A 273 18.35 8.85 -11.06
CA LEU A 273 18.57 10.26 -10.78
C LEU A 273 20.07 10.56 -10.88
N MET A 274 20.42 11.63 -11.58
CA MET A 274 21.80 12.06 -11.79
C MET A 274 21.99 13.51 -11.36
N VAL A 275 23.15 13.79 -10.76
CA VAL A 275 23.57 15.16 -10.47
C VAL A 275 24.29 15.71 -11.70
N GLY A 276 23.76 16.79 -12.27
CA GLY A 276 24.35 17.54 -13.38
C GLY A 276 24.75 18.95 -12.97
N PHE A 277 25.49 19.64 -13.84
CA PHE A 277 25.74 21.08 -13.72
C PHE A 277 25.08 21.78 -14.91
N SER A 278 24.21 22.75 -14.64
CA SER A 278 23.56 23.55 -15.66
C SER A 278 24.35 24.83 -15.88
N GLU A 279 25.03 24.93 -17.02
CA GLU A 279 25.81 26.11 -17.41
C GLU A 279 24.93 27.36 -17.49
N SER A 280 23.71 27.23 -18.02
CA SER A 280 22.77 28.35 -18.14
C SER A 280 22.28 28.90 -16.80
N LEU A 281 22.23 28.05 -15.76
CA LEU A 281 21.84 28.44 -14.40
C LEU A 281 23.02 28.71 -13.48
N GLY A 282 24.24 28.33 -13.88
CA GLY A 282 25.45 28.37 -13.03
C GLY A 282 25.34 27.54 -11.75
N ASN A 283 24.52 26.49 -11.74
CA ASN A 283 24.18 25.71 -10.55
C ASN A 283 24.07 24.21 -10.83
N TYR A 284 24.25 23.40 -9.78
CA TYR A 284 23.96 21.96 -9.84
C TYR A 284 22.45 21.68 -9.88
N ILE A 285 22.07 20.65 -10.63
CA ILE A 285 20.70 20.19 -10.80
C ILE A 285 20.62 18.67 -10.58
N VAL A 286 19.41 18.17 -10.30
CA VAL A 286 19.10 16.74 -10.36
C VAL A 286 18.26 16.51 -11.62
N SER A 287 18.60 15.50 -12.41
CA SER A 287 17.82 15.08 -13.58
C SER A 287 17.54 13.58 -13.55
N LEU A 288 16.48 13.16 -14.23
CA LEU A 288 16.20 11.74 -14.45
C LEU A 288 16.79 11.30 -15.80
N GLU A 289 17.64 10.28 -15.76
CA GLU A 289 18.36 9.77 -16.94
C GLU A 289 17.41 9.41 -18.09
N LYS A 290 17.78 9.77 -19.33
CA LYS A 290 16.99 9.54 -20.56
C LYS A 290 15.62 10.22 -20.58
N THR A 291 15.42 11.28 -19.78
CA THR A 291 14.19 12.09 -19.81
C THR A 291 14.51 13.58 -19.83
N ASP A 292 13.50 14.42 -20.06
CA ASP A 292 13.55 15.87 -19.91
C ASP A 292 13.22 16.34 -18.48
N MET A 293 13.05 15.41 -17.53
CA MET A 293 12.68 15.73 -16.15
C MET A 293 13.87 16.18 -15.32
N TRP A 294 13.71 17.28 -14.57
CA TRP A 294 14.77 17.85 -13.75
C TRP A 294 14.25 18.76 -12.63
N GLY A 295 15.13 19.02 -11.65
CA GLY A 295 14.87 19.88 -10.51
C GLY A 295 16.10 20.63 -10.04
N ARG A 296 15.86 21.74 -9.36
CA ARG A 296 16.91 22.52 -8.70
C ARG A 296 17.23 21.91 -7.34
N ILE A 297 18.50 21.90 -6.99
CA ILE A 297 18.95 21.54 -5.64
C ILE A 297 18.64 22.71 -4.69
N PRO A 298 18.05 22.45 -3.51
CA PRO A 298 17.79 23.51 -2.54
C PRO A 298 19.09 24.23 -2.12
N PRO A 299 19.08 25.57 -1.98
CA PRO A 299 20.27 26.31 -1.61
C PRO A 299 20.71 25.98 -0.17
N ILE A 300 22.01 25.81 0.03
CA ILE A 300 22.60 25.65 1.37
C ILE A 300 22.90 27.06 1.91
N PRO A 301 22.29 27.49 3.03
CA PRO A 301 22.59 28.79 3.59
C PRO A 301 24.08 28.86 3.96
N ARG A 302 24.79 29.90 3.50
CA ARG A 302 26.25 30.07 3.73
C ARG A 302 26.63 30.00 5.21
N ASN A 303 25.73 30.39 6.11
CA ASN A 303 25.96 30.37 7.55
C ASN A 303 25.96 28.96 8.15
N SER A 304 25.39 27.98 7.46
CA SER A 304 25.26 26.61 7.95
C SER A 304 26.51 25.76 7.72
N LEU A 305 27.38 26.18 6.80
CA LEU A 305 28.71 25.57 6.58
C LEU A 305 29.71 25.90 7.70
N ARG A 306 29.42 26.87 8.58
CA ARG A 306 30.35 27.30 9.64
C ARG A 306 30.48 26.33 10.81
N ARG A 307 29.60 25.32 10.95
CA ARG A 307 29.68 24.36 12.06
C ARG A 307 30.69 23.22 11.85
N GLY A 308 31.29 23.12 10.67
CA GLY A 308 32.34 22.14 10.36
C GLY A 308 33.78 22.67 10.43
N ARG A 309 34.01 23.89 10.93
CA ARG A 309 35.38 24.34 11.26
C ARG A 309 35.62 24.15 12.76
N VAL A 310 35.96 22.91 13.12
CA VAL A 310 36.82 22.67 14.27
C VAL A 310 38.26 22.93 13.81
N CYS A 311 38.94 23.80 14.56
CA CYS A 311 40.37 24.16 14.56
C CYS A 311 41.28 23.24 13.72
N SER A 312 42.09 23.74 12.77
CA SER A 312 43.29 24.58 12.99
C SER A 312 43.72 25.24 11.68
#